data_AF-A0A7Z9RZ11-F1
#
_entry.id   AF-A0A7Z9RZ11-F1
#
_cell.length_a   1.000
_cell.length_b   1.000
_cell.length_c   1.000
_cell.angle_alpha   90.00
_cell.angle_beta   90.00
_cell.angle_gamma   90.00
#
_symmetry.space_group_name_H-M   'P 1'
#
loop_
_entity.id
_entity.type
_entity.pdbx_description
1 polymer ?
#
loop_
_entity_poly.entity_id
_entity_poly.type
_entity_poly.pdbx_seq_one_letter_code
_entity_poly.pdbx_strand_id
1 'polypeptide(L)'
;EEASDSPLGGKLVELEGIEAVLMQDSIVTLLKPVDGVDWGPIAEAAAVLIRRHFEETDKIHSQRTREMNEAEKALFVEIQNLLNDDLNPMVAAHGGFIEVVDVKEDDIFIHMGGGCQGCGMAAMTLRQGVETMIRQKVPQVRNIHDSTDHGAGENPYFAS
;
A
#
# COMPACT_ATOMS: atom_id res chain seq x y z
N GLU A 1 0.28 -13.33 10.15
CA GLU A 1 -0.30 -12.05 10.62
C GLU A 1 -1.82 -12.07 10.62
N GLU A 2 -2.45 -11.11 11.32
CA GLU A 2 -3.85 -10.76 11.07
C GLU A 2 -3.96 -10.10 9.68
N ALA A 3 -4.95 -10.48 8.87
CA ALA A 3 -5.06 -9.95 7.51
C ALA A 3 -5.30 -8.43 7.48
N SER A 4 -5.90 -7.87 8.54
CA SER A 4 -6.14 -6.43 8.71
C SER A 4 -4.87 -5.59 8.72
N ASP A 5 -3.73 -6.18 9.08
CA ASP A 5 -2.45 -5.47 9.16
C ASP A 5 -1.79 -5.31 7.78
N SER A 6 -2.35 -5.96 6.74
CA SER A 6 -1.86 -5.83 5.37
C SER A 6 -2.81 -4.96 4.52
N PRO A 7 -2.29 -4.07 3.64
CA PRO A 7 -3.13 -3.24 2.77
C PRO A 7 -4.10 -4.03 1.88
N LEU A 8 -3.71 -5.23 1.44
CA LEU A 8 -4.58 -6.13 0.69
C LEU A 8 -5.63 -6.78 1.59
N GLY A 9 -5.23 -7.32 2.74
CA GLY A 9 -6.15 -8.00 3.64
C GLY A 9 -7.20 -7.07 4.25
N GLY A 10 -6.85 -5.81 4.55
CA GLY A 10 -7.82 -4.78 4.93
C GLY A 10 -8.90 -4.58 3.86
N LYS A 11 -8.49 -4.39 2.59
CA LYS A 11 -9.43 -4.26 1.45
C LYS A 11 -10.30 -5.50 1.24
N LEU A 12 -9.75 -6.69 1.49
CA LEU A 12 -10.47 -7.95 1.32
C LEU A 12 -11.50 -8.19 2.43
N VAL A 13 -11.23 -7.75 3.66
CA VAL A 13 -12.19 -7.84 4.79
C VAL A 13 -13.40 -6.93 4.56
N GLU A 14 -13.25 -5.83 3.82
CA GLU A 14 -14.35 -4.91 3.49
C GLU A 14 -15.31 -5.44 2.42
N LEU A 15 -15.01 -6.57 1.77
CA LEU A 15 -15.91 -7.17 0.78
C LEU A 15 -17.19 -7.68 1.45
N GLU A 16 -18.33 -7.32 0.85
CA GLU A 16 -19.63 -7.80 1.31
C GLU A 16 -19.70 -9.33 1.29
N GLY A 17 -20.11 -9.91 2.42
CA GLY A 17 -20.19 -11.35 2.60
C GLY A 17 -18.92 -12.01 3.12
N ILE A 18 -17.85 -11.26 3.41
CA ILE A 18 -16.66 -11.79 4.08
C ILE A 18 -16.75 -11.56 5.60
N GLU A 19 -16.53 -12.63 6.37
CA GLU A 19 -16.46 -12.60 7.83
C GLU A 19 -15.02 -12.42 8.31
N ALA A 20 -14.07 -13.07 7.64
CA ALA A 20 -12.67 -12.99 7.97
C ALA A 20 -11.78 -13.29 6.76
N VAL A 21 -10.57 -12.74 6.79
CA VAL A 21 -9.52 -13.03 5.83
C VAL A 21 -8.32 -13.55 6.60
N LEU A 22 -7.69 -14.61 6.09
CA LEU A 22 -6.44 -15.15 6.59
C LEU A 22 -5.41 -15.08 5.47
N MET A 23 -4.24 -14.54 5.78
CA MET A 23 -3.13 -14.44 4.84
C MET A 23 -1.92 -15.16 5.41
N GLN A 24 -1.43 -16.14 4.66
CA GLN A 24 -0.23 -16.89 5.00
C GLN A 24 0.57 -17.17 3.73
N ASP A 25 1.84 -16.78 3.74
CA ASP A 25 2.75 -16.91 2.60
C ASP A 25 2.13 -16.32 1.32
N SER A 26 1.83 -17.14 0.31
CA SER A 26 1.19 -16.76 -0.95
C SER A 26 -0.29 -17.17 -1.03
N ILE A 27 -0.89 -17.53 0.11
CA ILE A 27 -2.26 -18.02 0.19
C ILE A 27 -3.14 -17.00 0.93
N VAL A 28 -4.17 -16.54 0.23
CA VAL A 28 -5.27 -15.77 0.81
C VAL A 28 -6.47 -16.70 0.99
N THR A 29 -6.93 -16.86 2.23
CA THR A 29 -8.13 -17.63 2.57
C THR A 29 -9.24 -16.68 3.00
N LEU A 30 -10.38 -16.75 2.31
CA LEU A 30 -11.57 -15.98 2.62
C LEU A 30 -12.56 -16.87 3.39
N LEU A 31 -13.10 -16.34 4.49
CA LEU A 31 -14.12 -17.00 5.30
C LEU A 31 -15.42 -16.21 5.18
N LYS A 32 -16.53 -16.92 4.96
CA LYS A 32 -17.87 -16.34 4.87
C LYS A 32 -18.84 -17.05 5.81
N PRO A 33 -19.90 -16.37 6.29
CA PRO A 33 -20.92 -17.00 7.11
C PRO A 33 -21.71 -18.05 6.30
N VAL A 34 -22.26 -19.04 7.00
CA VAL A 34 -23.15 -20.05 6.38
C VAL A 34 -24.54 -19.44 6.20
N ASP A 35 -24.71 -18.70 5.10
CA ASP A 35 -25.89 -17.88 4.78
C ASP A 35 -26.59 -18.30 3.48
N GLY A 36 -26.04 -19.29 2.76
CA GLY A 36 -26.56 -19.77 1.49
C GLY A 36 -26.27 -18.87 0.28
N VAL A 37 -25.54 -17.77 0.45
CA VAL A 37 -25.11 -16.90 -0.65
C VAL A 37 -24.05 -17.61 -1.51
N ASP A 38 -24.06 -17.39 -2.81
CA ASP A 38 -23.09 -18.03 -3.72
C ASP A 38 -21.69 -17.41 -3.57
N TRP A 39 -20.65 -18.25 -3.65
CA TRP A 39 -19.25 -17.80 -3.59
C TRP A 39 -18.78 -17.11 -4.86
N GLY A 40 -19.43 -17.34 -6.01
CA GLY A 40 -18.99 -16.85 -7.32
C GLY A 40 -18.77 -15.33 -7.34
N PRO A 41 -19.78 -14.50 -7.00
CA PRO A 41 -19.63 -13.05 -6.99
C PRO A 41 -18.55 -12.55 -6.02
N ILE A 42 -18.45 -13.16 -4.83
CA ILE A 42 -17.47 -12.80 -3.80
C ILE A 42 -16.05 -13.12 -4.29
N ALA A 43 -15.85 -14.31 -4.85
CA ALA A 43 -14.56 -14.75 -5.37
C ALA A 43 -14.12 -13.90 -6.57
N GLU A 44 -15.04 -13.48 -7.43
CA GLU A 44 -14.76 -12.59 -8.55
C GLU A 44 -14.31 -11.20 -8.07
N ALA A 45 -15.04 -10.60 -7.12
CA ALA A 45 -14.67 -9.32 -6.52
C ALA A 45 -13.29 -9.37 -5.84
N ALA A 46 -13.03 -10.41 -5.05
CA ALA A 46 -11.74 -10.62 -4.41
C ALA A 46 -10.60 -10.79 -5.42
N ALA A 47 -10.81 -11.57 -6.49
CA ALA A 47 -9.81 -11.78 -7.52
C ALA A 47 -9.46 -10.48 -8.26
N VAL A 48 -10.45 -9.62 -8.54
CA VAL A 48 -10.22 -8.30 -9.15
C VAL A 48 -9.38 -7.42 -8.22
N LEU A 49 -9.72 -7.36 -6.92
CA LEU A 49 -8.96 -6.58 -5.94
C LEU A 49 -7.51 -7.07 -5.80
N ILE A 50 -7.32 -8.38 -5.69
CA ILE A 50 -5.99 -9.00 -5.59
C ILE A 50 -5.16 -8.68 -6.83
N ARG A 51 -5.71 -8.91 -8.04
CA ARG A 51 -5.00 -8.61 -9.29
C ARG A 51 -4.63 -7.16 -9.40
N ARG A 52 -5.57 -6.25 -9.13
CA ARG A 52 -5.32 -4.80 -9.19
C ARG A 52 -4.20 -4.40 -8.23
N HIS A 53 -4.24 -4.91 -6.99
CA HIS A 53 -3.19 -4.64 -6.01
C HIS A 53 -1.81 -5.05 -6.53
N PHE A 54 -1.68 -6.29 -7.03
CA PHE A 54 -0.40 -6.77 -7.55
C PHE A 54 0.02 -6.13 -8.89
N GLU A 55 -0.91 -5.76 -9.77
CA GLU A 55 -0.59 -5.04 -11.01
C GLU A 55 -0.06 -3.63 -10.75
N GLU A 56 -0.59 -2.94 -9.74
CA GLU A 56 -0.09 -1.65 -9.27
C GLU A 56 1.31 -1.82 -8.67
N THR A 57 1.49 -2.79 -7.78
CA THR A 57 2.78 -3.13 -7.17
C THR A 57 3.83 -3.58 -8.20
N ASP A 58 3.48 -4.40 -9.19
CA ASP A 58 4.37 -4.87 -10.26
C ASP A 58 4.78 -3.74 -11.21
N LYS A 59 3.89 -2.79 -11.51
CA LYS A 59 4.25 -1.59 -12.28
C LYS A 59 5.25 -0.72 -11.53
N ILE A 60 5.10 -0.62 -10.22
CA ILE A 60 6.03 0.10 -9.35
C ILE A 60 7.38 -0.63 -9.28
N HIS A 61 7.38 -1.95 -9.15
CA HIS A 61 8.59 -2.76 -9.06
C HIS A 61 9.33 -2.94 -10.40
N SER A 62 8.62 -2.96 -11.53
CA SER A 62 9.23 -3.11 -12.86
C SER A 62 10.04 -1.88 -13.31
N GLN A 63 9.94 -0.76 -12.60
CA GLN A 63 10.84 0.40 -12.80
C GLN A 63 12.23 0.21 -12.18
N ARG A 64 12.47 -0.88 -11.43
CA ARG A 64 13.78 -1.25 -10.88
C ARG A 64 14.73 -1.72 -11.98
N THR A 65 15.39 -0.76 -12.62
CA THR A 65 16.40 -1.05 -13.66
C THR A 65 17.75 -1.47 -13.05
N ARG A 66 17.89 -1.40 -11.71
CA ARG A 66 19.15 -1.64 -10.98
C ARG A 66 18.99 -2.75 -9.95
N GLU A 67 20.00 -3.60 -9.83
CA GLU A 67 20.13 -4.55 -8.72
C GLU A 67 20.55 -3.82 -7.43
N MET A 68 19.78 -4.06 -6.36
CA MET A 68 20.09 -3.57 -5.02
C MET A 68 21.12 -4.47 -4.34
N ASN A 69 22.03 -3.87 -3.58
CA ASN A 69 22.92 -4.62 -2.69
C ASN A 69 22.15 -5.10 -1.43
N GLU A 70 22.80 -5.93 -0.61
CA GLU A 70 22.15 -6.52 0.57
C GLU A 70 21.71 -5.49 1.61
N ALA A 71 22.46 -4.40 1.79
CA ALA A 71 22.08 -3.32 2.71
C ALA A 71 20.85 -2.56 2.20
N GLU A 72 20.80 -2.27 0.90
CA GLU A 72 19.67 -1.63 0.25
C GLU A 72 18.42 -2.50 0.33
N LYS A 73 18.55 -3.82 0.14
CA LYS A 73 17.44 -4.78 0.31
C LYS A 73 16.93 -4.80 1.75
N ALA A 74 17.84 -4.79 2.73
CA ALA A 74 17.46 -4.77 4.14
C ALA A 74 16.68 -3.50 4.49
N LEU A 75 17.19 -2.33 4.07
CA LEU A 75 16.51 -1.05 4.27
C LEU A 75 15.17 -1.00 3.52
N PHE A 76 15.10 -1.54 2.31
CA PHE A 76 13.85 -1.64 1.57
C PHE A 76 12.79 -2.45 2.32
N VAL A 77 13.15 -3.63 2.85
CA VAL A 77 12.23 -4.45 3.63
C VAL A 77 11.81 -3.74 4.92
N GLU A 78 12.75 -3.09 5.61
CA GLU A 78 12.44 -2.31 6.82
C GLU A 78 11.44 -1.19 6.53
N ILE A 79 11.64 -0.43 5.44
CA ILE A 79 10.73 0.63 5.02
C ILE A 79 9.39 0.06 4.58
N GLN A 80 9.39 -1.02 3.81
CA GLN A 80 8.15 -1.66 3.36
C GLN A 80 7.29 -2.11 4.55
N ASN A 81 7.90 -2.69 5.59
CA ASN A 81 7.20 -3.09 6.80
C ASN A 81 6.67 -1.87 7.56
N LEU A 82 7.48 -0.83 7.74
CA LEU A 82 7.03 0.43 8.35
C LEU A 82 5.83 1.03 7.60
N LEU A 83 5.87 1.03 6.27
CA LEU A 83 4.78 1.52 5.44
C LEU A 83 3.51 0.68 5.66
N ASN A 84 3.63 -0.64 5.70
CA ASN A 84 2.48 -1.54 5.87
C ASN A 84 1.87 -1.48 7.27
N ASP A 85 2.71 -1.45 8.30
CA ASP A 85 2.27 -1.67 9.68
C ASP A 85 1.85 -0.36 10.37
N ASP A 86 2.52 0.75 10.08
CA ASP A 86 2.27 2.04 10.74
C ASP A 86 1.54 3.04 9.80
N LEU A 87 2.00 3.22 8.55
CA LEU A 87 1.56 4.34 7.71
C LEU A 87 0.33 4.05 6.84
N ASN A 88 0.28 2.89 6.19
CA ASN A 88 -0.83 2.49 5.33
C ASN A 88 -2.17 2.40 6.08
N PRO A 89 -2.24 1.91 7.32
CA PRO A 89 -3.48 1.94 8.10
C PRO A 89 -4.00 3.38 8.31
N MET A 90 -3.11 4.35 8.46
CA MET A 90 -3.49 5.76 8.64
C MET A 90 -4.02 6.39 7.35
N VAL A 91 -3.40 6.09 6.19
CA VAL A 91 -3.81 6.68 4.91
C VAL A 91 -4.94 5.94 4.22
N ALA A 92 -5.16 4.68 4.56
CA ALA A 92 -6.28 3.89 4.06
C ALA A 92 -7.64 4.52 4.42
N ALA A 93 -7.74 5.16 5.60
CA ALA A 93 -8.93 5.91 6.02
C ALA A 93 -9.32 7.05 5.05
N HIS A 94 -8.37 7.50 4.23
CA HIS A 94 -8.57 8.51 3.19
C HIS A 94 -8.56 7.92 1.77
N GLY A 95 -8.66 6.59 1.65
CA GLY A 95 -8.64 5.87 0.37
C GLY A 95 -7.29 5.91 -0.34
N GLY A 96 -6.21 6.16 0.40
CA GLY A 96 -4.85 6.25 -0.14
C GLY A 96 -3.94 5.14 0.35
N PHE A 97 -2.77 5.01 -0.28
CA PHE A 97 -1.72 4.08 0.12
C PHE A 97 -0.34 4.63 -0.26
N ILE A 98 0.70 4.06 0.34
CA ILE A 98 2.11 4.40 0.11
C ILE A 98 2.91 3.11 -0.06
N GLU A 99 3.76 3.08 -1.08
CA GLU A 99 4.66 1.97 -1.37
C GLU A 99 6.10 2.47 -1.53
N VAL A 100 7.08 1.65 -1.13
CA VAL A 100 8.49 1.91 -1.43
C VAL A 100 8.82 1.31 -2.80
N VAL A 101 9.35 2.15 -3.67
CA VAL A 101 9.67 1.83 -5.07
C VAL A 101 11.08 1.28 -5.17
N ASP A 102 12.03 1.99 -4.55
CA ASP A 102 13.46 1.70 -4.64
C ASP A 102 14.19 2.24 -3.39
N VAL A 103 15.38 1.70 -3.15
CA VAL A 103 16.34 2.22 -2.18
C VAL A 103 17.72 2.28 -2.83
N LYS A 104 18.37 3.43 -2.69
CA LYS A 104 19.73 3.66 -3.17
C LYS A 104 20.57 4.26 -2.07
N GLU A 105 21.57 3.53 -1.61
CA GLU A 105 22.29 3.86 -0.38
C GLU A 105 21.28 4.07 0.76
N ASP A 106 21.22 5.26 1.34
CA ASP A 106 20.29 5.66 2.41
C ASP A 106 19.12 6.52 1.90
N ASP A 107 18.96 6.66 0.58
CA ASP A 107 17.87 7.39 -0.04
C ASP A 107 16.75 6.42 -0.43
N ILE A 108 15.51 6.76 -0.07
CA ILE A 108 14.34 5.95 -0.37
C ILE A 108 13.45 6.65 -1.39
N PHE A 109 12.84 5.87 -2.27
CA PHE A 109 11.90 6.35 -3.28
C PHE A 109 10.54 5.76 -2.97
N ILE A 110 9.53 6.61 -2.80
CA ILE A 110 8.17 6.20 -2.46
C ILE A 110 7.19 6.59 -3.57
N HIS A 111 6.10 5.86 -3.65
CA HIS A 111 4.96 6.15 -4.50
C HIS A 111 3.71 6.22 -3.64
N MET A 112 2.86 7.21 -3.90
CA MET A 112 1.63 7.48 -3.18
C MET A 112 0.44 7.33 -4.14
N GLY A 113 -0.44 6.38 -3.86
CA GLY A 113 -1.60 6.07 -4.71
C GLY A 113 -2.94 6.41 -4.07
N GLY A 114 -4.00 6.39 -4.88
CA GLY A 114 -5.38 6.64 -4.42
C GLY A 114 -5.58 8.07 -3.90
N GLY A 115 -6.28 8.24 -2.78
CA GLY A 115 -6.50 9.55 -2.15
C GLY A 115 -5.22 10.31 -1.77
N CYS A 116 -4.09 9.61 -1.64
CA CYS A 116 -2.78 10.22 -1.43
C CYS A 116 -2.17 10.83 -2.70
N GLN A 117 -2.58 10.35 -3.87
CA GLN A 117 -2.07 10.83 -5.16
C GLN A 117 -2.62 12.23 -5.48
N GLY A 118 -3.89 12.50 -5.17
CA GLY A 118 -4.59 13.73 -5.55
C GLY A 118 -5.10 14.56 -4.37
N CYS A 119 -4.33 15.58 -3.95
CA CYS A 119 -4.84 16.79 -3.27
C CYS A 119 -3.67 17.77 -2.98
N GLY A 120 -3.62 18.93 -3.63
CA GLY A 120 -2.47 19.86 -3.54
C GLY A 120 -2.12 20.42 -2.16
N MET A 121 -3.02 20.38 -1.16
CA MET A 121 -2.73 20.77 0.22
C MET A 121 -2.66 19.60 1.19
N ALA A 122 -3.57 18.62 1.09
CA ALA A 122 -3.52 17.43 1.95
C ALA A 122 -2.27 16.59 1.66
N ALA A 123 -1.80 16.54 0.40
CA ALA A 123 -0.58 15.84 0.03
C ALA A 123 0.67 16.44 0.72
N MET A 124 0.75 17.76 0.88
CA MET A 124 1.91 18.39 1.53
C MET A 124 2.00 18.06 3.02
N THR A 125 0.88 18.16 3.74
CA THR A 125 0.84 17.82 5.17
C THR A 125 1.02 16.32 5.38
N LEU A 126 0.38 15.50 4.54
CA LEU A 126 0.52 14.06 4.61
C LEU A 126 1.97 13.62 4.35
N ARG A 127 2.61 14.16 3.30
CA ARG A 127 4.02 13.91 3.00
C ARG A 127 4.91 14.28 4.17
N GLN A 128 4.70 15.44 4.79
CA GLN A 128 5.48 15.83 5.99
C GLN A 128 5.28 14.86 7.16
N GLY A 129 4.05 14.39 7.38
CA GLY A 129 3.74 13.39 8.41
C GLY A 129 4.45 12.06 8.15
N VAL A 130 4.37 11.57 6.90
CA VAL A 130 5.05 10.35 6.43
C VAL A 130 6.56 10.47 6.60
N GLU A 131 7.17 11.55 6.11
CA GLU A 131 8.61 11.78 6.22
C GLU A 131 9.08 11.86 7.68
N THR A 132 8.28 12.51 8.54
CA THR A 132 8.58 12.62 9.97
C THR A 132 8.58 11.24 10.62
N MET A 133 7.57 10.42 10.34
CA MET A 133 7.46 9.08 10.91
C MET A 133 8.59 8.17 10.42
N ILE A 134 8.90 8.20 9.12
CA ILE A 134 10.01 7.44 8.54
C ILE A 134 11.33 7.80 9.22
N ARG A 135 11.64 9.10 9.35
CA ARG A 135 12.88 9.54 10.02
C ARG A 135 12.93 9.19 11.50
N GLN A 136 11.79 9.13 12.18
CA GLN A 136 11.71 8.73 13.59
C GLN A 136 11.95 7.23 13.77
N LYS A 137 11.37 6.39 12.91
CA LYS A 137 11.45 4.92 13.01
C LYS A 137 12.72 4.36 12.38
N VAL A 138 13.22 4.99 11.30
CA VAL A 138 14.38 4.56 10.53
C VAL A 138 15.35 5.74 10.35
N PRO A 139 16.14 6.09 11.40
CA PRO A 139 16.99 7.30 11.40
C PRO A 139 18.11 7.30 10.36
N GLN A 140 18.45 6.13 9.82
CA GLN A 140 19.45 5.98 8.76
C GLN A 140 18.98 6.53 7.41
N VAL A 141 17.67 6.71 7.20
CA VAL A 141 17.15 7.32 5.96
C VAL A 141 17.62 8.77 5.82
N ARG A 142 18.33 9.06 4.73
CA ARG A 142 18.88 10.36 4.42
C ARG A 142 17.87 11.24 3.67
N ASN A 143 17.46 10.80 2.48
CA ASN A 143 16.48 11.50 1.64
C ASN A 143 15.27 10.61 1.35
N ILE A 144 14.12 11.27 1.19
CA ILE A 144 12.85 10.62 0.83
C ILE A 144 12.40 11.30 -0.46
N HIS A 145 12.32 10.52 -1.54
CA HIS A 145 11.97 10.97 -2.87
C HIS A 145 10.56 10.51 -3.19
N ASP A 146 9.68 11.46 -3.52
CA ASP A 146 8.35 11.16 -4.00
C ASP A 146 8.37 10.98 -5.53
N SER A 147 8.09 9.77 -5.99
CA SER A 147 8.04 9.38 -7.40
C SER A 147 6.61 9.42 -7.97
N THR A 148 5.67 10.01 -7.24
CA THR A 148 4.25 10.05 -7.61
C THR A 148 3.96 11.10 -8.67
N ASP A 149 3.20 10.71 -9.71
CA ASP A 149 2.56 11.69 -10.60
C ASP A 149 1.27 12.21 -9.95
N HIS A 150 1.42 13.26 -9.15
CA HIS A 150 0.30 13.94 -8.48
C HIS A 150 -0.64 14.68 -9.46
N GLY A 151 -0.20 14.93 -10.70
CA GLY A 151 -1.03 15.55 -11.73
C GLY A 151 -1.98 14.57 -12.42
N ALA A 152 -1.66 13.27 -12.38
CA ALA A 152 -2.44 12.20 -12.99
C ALA A 152 -3.52 11.59 -12.08
N GLY A 153 -3.60 12.00 -10.81
CA GLY A 153 -4.53 11.42 -9.84
C GLY A 153 -5.98 11.80 -10.12
N GLU A 154 -6.90 10.85 -9.97
CA GLU A 154 -8.33 11.17 -9.87
C GLU A 154 -8.55 12.01 -8.61
N ASN A 155 -9.23 13.14 -8.75
CA ASN A 155 -9.45 14.11 -7.70
C ASN A 155 -10.81 13.82 -7.01
N PRO A 156 -10.86 13.02 -5.92
CA PRO A 156 -12.15 12.64 -5.32
C PRO A 156 -12.86 13.83 -4.67
N TYR A 157 -12.16 14.95 -4.41
CA TYR A 157 -12.73 16.13 -3.73
C TYR A 157 -13.58 17.02 -4.64
N PHE A 158 -13.61 16.78 -5.96
CA PHE A 158 -14.41 17.56 -6.91
C PHE A 158 -15.43 16.73 -7.71
N ALA A 159 -15.64 15.47 -7.35
CA ALA A 159 -16.80 14.73 -7.86
C ALA A 159 -18.06 15.19 -7.11
N SER A 160 -18.57 16.36 -7.51
CA SER A 160 -19.94 16.83 -7.24
C SER A 160 -20.94 16.16 -8.18
#